data_AF-A0A350XZA0-F1
#
_entry.id   AF-A0A350XZA0-F1
#
_cell.length_a   1.000
_cell.length_b   1.000
_cell.length_c   1.000
_cell.angle_alpha   90.00
_cell.angle_beta   90.00
_cell.angle_gamma   90.00
#
_symmetry.space_group_name_H-M   'P 1'
#
loop_
_entity.id
_entity.type
_entity.pdbx_description
1 polymer ?
#
loop_
_entity_poly.entity_id
_entity_poly.type
_entity_poly.pdbx_seq_one_letter_code
_entity_poly.pdbx_strand_id
1 'polypeptide(L)'
;MAETLMHDIVIENRQRLTASGIQNVDSYEDDCIVAQSECGEIVIKGHDLKISRLSVETGDMSVEGGIDSVSYNAPKISGGFFSRVFR
;
A
#
# COMPACT_ATOMS: atom_id res chain seq x y z
N MET A 1 -11.10 -8.15 20.18
CA MET A 1 -11.74 -7.89 18.87
C MET A 1 -10.90 -6.80 18.24
N ALA A 2 -10.09 -7.13 17.22
CA ALA A 2 -9.29 -6.10 16.55
C ALA A 2 -10.30 -5.15 15.89
N GLU A 3 -10.26 -3.88 16.28
CA GLU A 3 -11.03 -2.84 15.63
C GLU A 3 -10.61 -2.85 14.16
N THR A 4 -11.51 -3.24 13.27
CA THR A 4 -11.26 -3.19 11.84
C THR A 4 -11.27 -1.72 11.46
N LEU A 5 -10.14 -1.05 11.64
CA LEU A 5 -9.93 0.29 11.16
C LEU A 5 -10.19 0.27 9.66
N MET A 6 -11.14 1.11 9.23
CA MET A 6 -11.61 1.17 7.86
C MET A 6 -10.44 1.57 6.96
N HIS A 7 -9.93 0.59 6.24
CA HIS A 7 -8.90 0.75 5.22
C HIS A 7 -9.56 0.58 3.86
N ASP A 8 -9.63 1.66 3.09
CA ASP A 8 -10.20 1.68 1.76
C ASP A 8 -9.15 2.16 0.76
N ILE A 9 -9.06 1.47 -0.39
CA ILE A 9 -8.30 1.96 -1.54
C ILE A 9 -9.25 2.12 -2.71
N VAL A 10 -9.31 3.34 -3.25
CA VAL A 10 -10.09 3.70 -4.42
C VAL A 10 -9.14 4.06 -5.55
N ILE A 11 -9.27 3.37 -6.69
CA ILE A 11 -8.49 3.65 -7.90
C ILE A 11 -9.46 4.12 -8.98
N GLU A 12 -9.23 5.32 -9.51
CA GLU A 12 -10.05 5.93 -10.55
C GLU A 12 -9.25 6.11 -11.83
N ASN A 13 -9.77 5.59 -12.93
CA ASN A 13 -9.18 5.68 -14.28
C ASN A 13 -7.70 5.25 -14.36
N ARG A 14 -7.19 4.49 -13.37
CA ARG A 14 -5.75 4.21 -13.20
C ARG A 14 -4.88 5.48 -13.18
N GLN A 15 -5.46 6.63 -12.84
CA GLN A 15 -4.81 7.94 -12.82
C GLN A 15 -4.80 8.58 -11.43
N ARG A 16 -5.72 8.14 -10.56
CA ARG A 16 -5.88 8.64 -9.20
C ARG A 16 -6.08 7.48 -8.26
N LEU A 17 -5.33 7.47 -7.17
CA LEU A 17 -5.45 6.52 -6.08
C LEU A 17 -5.71 7.30 -4.79
N THR A 18 -6.76 6.93 -4.08
CA THR A 18 -7.04 7.43 -2.73
C THR A 18 -7.01 6.26 -1.77
N ALA A 19 -6.24 6.37 -0.69
CA ALA A 19 -6.16 5.38 0.36
C ALA A 19 -6.50 6.01 1.71
N SER A 20 -7.32 5.34 2.52
CA SER A 20 -7.57 5.68 3.92
C SER A 20 -6.81 4.71 4.85
N GLY A 21 -6.66 5.05 6.13
CA GLY A 21 -5.95 4.21 7.11
C GLY A 21 -4.43 4.17 6.95
N ILE A 22 -3.83 5.15 6.25
CA ILE A 22 -2.38 5.27 6.08
C ILE A 22 -1.76 5.94 7.31
N GLN A 23 -0.88 5.22 8.00
CA GLN A 23 -0.16 5.73 9.17
C GLN A 23 1.11 6.49 8.79
N ASN A 24 1.84 6.02 7.77
CA ASN A 24 3.08 6.66 7.37
C ASN A 24 3.40 6.36 5.89
N VAL A 25 4.31 7.14 5.31
CA VAL A 25 4.89 6.87 3.99
C VAL A 25 6.39 6.69 4.17
N ASP A 26 6.90 5.53 3.78
CA ASP A 26 8.30 5.16 3.97
C ASP A 26 9.16 5.56 2.76
N SER A 27 8.59 5.51 1.56
CA SER A 27 9.27 5.90 0.33
C SER A 27 8.28 6.49 -0.66
N TYR A 28 8.68 7.58 -1.31
CA TYR A 28 7.92 8.22 -2.38
C TYR A 28 8.89 8.53 -3.53
N GLU A 29 8.73 7.82 -4.63
CA GLU A 29 9.46 8.01 -5.86
C GLU A 29 8.47 8.13 -7.01
N ASP A 30 8.91 8.62 -8.17
CA ASP A 30 8.03 8.84 -9.33
C ASP A 30 7.45 7.53 -9.90
N ASP A 31 8.08 6.38 -9.64
CA ASP A 31 7.67 5.06 -10.13
C ASP A 31 7.16 4.11 -9.04
N CYS A 32 7.42 4.43 -7.77
CA CYS A 32 7.06 3.59 -6.63
C CYS A 32 6.80 4.39 -5.37
N ILE A 33 5.67 4.12 -4.70
CA ILE A 33 5.33 4.66 -3.39
C ILE A 33 5.11 3.50 -2.42
N VAL A 34 5.75 3.57 -1.25
CA VAL A 34 5.61 2.61 -0.16
C VAL A 34 4.98 3.32 1.03
N ALA A 35 3.80 2.85 1.43
CA ALA A 35 3.02 3.41 2.54
C ALA A 35 2.72 2.33 3.58
N GLN A 36 2.74 2.71 4.85
CA GLN A 36 2.42 1.85 5.97
C GLN A 36 0.96 2.07 6.38
N SER A 37 0.14 1.02 6.37
CA SER A 37 -1.20 1.03 6.97
C SER A 37 -1.28 0.06 8.13
N GLU A 38 -2.37 0.12 8.89
CA GLU A 38 -2.62 -0.85 9.97
C GLU A 38 -2.85 -2.29 9.47
N CYS A 39 -3.19 -2.43 8.18
CA CYS A 39 -3.34 -3.73 7.52
C CYS A 39 -2.02 -4.28 6.97
N GLY A 40 -0.92 -3.53 7.05
CA GLY A 40 0.40 -3.90 6.56
C GLY A 40 1.02 -2.84 5.66
N GLU A 41 2.11 -3.21 5.00
CA GLU A 41 2.78 -2.33 4.03
C GLU A 41 2.02 -2.37 2.70
N ILE A 42 1.83 -1.21 2.08
CA ILE A 42 1.18 -1.03 0.79
C ILE A 42 2.23 -0.47 -0.17
N VAL A 43 2.44 -1.20 -1.26
CA VAL A 43 3.36 -0.80 -2.33
C VAL A 43 2.53 -0.48 -3.56
N ILE A 44 2.69 0.75 -4.05
CA ILE A 44 2.04 1.28 -5.24
C ILE A 44 3.14 1.47 -6.29
N LYS A 45 2.97 0.86 -7.46
CA LYS A 45 3.91 1.03 -8.58
C LYS A 45 3.21 1.59 -9.80
N GLY A 46 3.94 2.39 -10.56
CA GLY A 46 3.38 3.14 -11.66
C GLY A 46 4.39 4.04 -12.35
N HIS A 47 3.88 5.12 -12.94
CA HIS A 47 4.68 6.16 -13.58
C HIS A 47 4.10 7.54 -13.27
N ASP A 48 4.98 8.53 -13.16
CA ASP A 48 4.62 9.91 -12.80
C ASP A 48 3.79 10.00 -11.51
N LEU A 49 4.09 9.12 -10.55
CA LEU A 49 3.39 9.05 -9.27
C LEU A 49 3.71 10.27 -8.42
N LYS A 50 2.67 11.00 -8.03
CA LYS A 50 2.77 12.19 -7.23
C LYS A 50 1.75 12.18 -6.11
N ILE A 51 2.22 12.37 -4.89
CA ILE A 51 1.35 12.56 -3.74
C ILE A 51 0.70 13.95 -3.84
N SER A 52 -0.61 13.98 -4.10
CA SER A 52 -1.39 15.22 -4.16
C SER A 52 -1.86 15.66 -2.77
N ARG A 53 -2.12 14.70 -1.87
CA ARG A 53 -2.51 14.96 -0.49
C ARG A 53 -2.04 13.83 0.42
N LEU A 54 -1.48 14.17 1.57
CA LEU A 54 -1.15 13.22 2.64
C LEU A 54 -1.56 13.86 3.97
N SER A 55 -2.40 13.16 4.72
CA SER A 55 -2.91 13.59 6.01
C SER A 55 -2.73 12.45 7.00
N VAL A 56 -1.60 12.48 7.71
CA VAL A 56 -1.24 11.44 8.70
C VAL A 56 -2.20 11.45 9.90
N GLU A 57 -2.77 12.60 10.24
CA GLU A 57 -3.75 12.72 11.34
C GLU A 57 -5.09 12.04 11.02
N THR A 58 -5.55 12.11 9.78
CA THR A 58 -6.81 11.48 9.34
C THR A 58 -6.61 10.10 8.73
N GLY A 59 -5.37 9.77 8.37
CA GLY A 59 -5.00 8.54 7.68
C GLY A 59 -5.28 8.57 6.17
N ASP A 60 -5.50 9.74 5.59
CA ASP A 60 -5.85 9.86 4.16
C ASP A 60 -4.64 10.17 3.29
N MET A 61 -4.51 9.45 2.18
CA MET A 61 -3.50 9.65 1.15
C MET A 61 -4.15 9.70 -0.23
N SER A 62 -3.71 10.64 -1.07
CA SER A 62 -4.10 10.74 -2.47
C SER A 62 -2.87 10.83 -3.35
N VAL A 63 -2.81 9.96 -4.35
CA VAL A 63 -1.75 9.86 -5.35
C VAL A 63 -2.37 10.10 -6.72
N GLU A 64 -1.71 10.93 -7.53
CA GLU A 64 -2.00 11.12 -8.94
C GLU A 64 -0.86 10.55 -9.76
N GLY A 65 -1.15 9.97 -10.92
CA GLY A 65 -0.15 9.32 -11.77
C GLY A 65 -0.69 8.02 -12.35
N GLY A 66 0.06 7.41 -13.26
CA GLY A 66 -0.35 6.15 -13.87
C GLY A 66 -0.12 4.99 -12.92
N ILE A 67 -1.19 4.34 -12.47
CA ILE A 67 -1.11 3.22 -11.51
C ILE A 67 -1.08 1.89 -12.27
N ASP A 68 0.03 1.16 -12.15
CA ASP A 68 0.22 -0.14 -12.78
C ASP A 68 -0.07 -1.29 -11.83
N SER A 69 0.31 -1.16 -10.56
CA SER A 69 0.00 -2.18 -9.55
C SER A 69 -0.10 -1.60 -8.15
N VAL A 70 -0.94 -2.24 -7.34
CA VAL A 70 -1.03 -1.99 -5.89
C VAL A 70 -0.98 -3.35 -5.20
N SER A 71 -0.05 -3.50 -4.25
CA SER A 71 0.15 -4.75 -3.52
C SER A 71 0.26 -4.50 -2.03
N TYR A 72 -0.39 -5.35 -1.24
CA TYR A 72 -0.19 -5.42 0.20
C TYR A 72 0.90 -6.41 0.54
N ASN A 73 1.96 -5.96 1.20
CA ASN A 73 2.93 -6.81 1.85
C ASN A 73 2.49 -7.04 3.28
N ALA A 74 1.83 -8.17 3.52
CA ALA A 74 1.73 -8.71 4.86
C ALA A 74 3.12 -9.21 5.30
N PRO A 75 3.51 -9.06 6.58
CA PRO A 75 4.74 -9.65 7.07
C PRO A 75 4.71 -11.15 6.80
N LYS A 76 5.62 -11.62 5.94
CA LYS A 76 5.72 -13.04 5.59
C LYS A 76 5.96 -13.82 6.87
N ILE A 77 4.99 -14.65 7.26
CA ILE A 77 5.22 -15.70 8.26
C ILE A 77 6.23 -16.66 7.62
N SER A 78 7.51 -16.45 7.90
CA SER A 78 8.60 -17.32 7.51
C SER A 78 8.47 -18.63 8.30
N GLY A 79 7.67 -19.56 7.78
CA GLY A 79 7.35 -20.82 8.44
C GLY A 79 7.05 -21.94 7.45
N GLY A 80 8.12 -22.58 6.94
CA GLY A 80 8.14 -24.02 6.67
C GLY A 80 7.22 -24.60 5.59
N PHE A 81 7.51 -24.34 4.31
CA PHE A 81 6.91 -25.12 3.19
C PHE A 81 7.94 -25.67 2.18
N PHE A 82 9.19 -25.91 2.62
CA PHE A 82 10.22 -26.54 1.77
C PHE A 82 10.85 -27.81 2.36
N SER A 83 10.28 -28.41 3.42
CA SER A 83 10.89 -29.56 4.11
C SER A 83 10.38 -30.95 3.69
N ARG A 84 9.58 -31.09 2.61
CA ARG A 84 8.90 -32.38 2.38
C ARG A 84 8.86 -32.97 0.96
N VAL A 85 9.79 -32.61 0.07
CA VAL A 85 9.92 -33.29 -1.24
C VAL A 85 11.39 -33.61 -1.58
N PHE A 86 12.07 -34.29 -0.67
CA PHE A 86 13.22 -35.14 -1.02
C PHE A 86 13.03 -36.49 -0.33
N ARG A 87 12.26 -37.37 -0.98
CA ARG A 87 12.41 -38.82 -0.88
C ARG A 87 12.01 -39.46 -2.19
#